data_AF-A0A355FZ24-F1
#
_entry.id   AF-A0A355FZ24-F1
#
_cell.length_a   1.000
_cell.length_b   1.000
_cell.length_c   1.000
_cell.angle_alpha   90.00
_cell.angle_beta   90.00
_cell.angle_gamma   90.00
#
_symmetry.space_group_name_H-M   'P 1'
#
loop_
_entity.id
_entity.type
_entity.pdbx_description
1 polymer ?
#
loop_
_entity_poly.entity_id
_entity_poly.type
_entity_poly.pdbx_seq_one_letter_code
_entity_poly.pdbx_strand_id
1 'polypeptide(L)'
;MNKTYTISFNQSLAQSLEKDMKRGRFENTSEFFRHIYRHYFEHPEPFIIERLTPNDSDYYRSKKISKKKKYTPLDQFLNTLN
;
A
#
# COMPACT_ATOMS: atom_id res chain seq x y z
N MET A 1 9.18 -26.37 12.23
CA MET A 1 7.82 -26.12 12.73
C MET A 1 7.24 -24.97 11.91
N ASN A 2 6.22 -25.22 11.07
CA ASN A 2 5.61 -24.17 10.25
C ASN A 2 4.66 -23.34 11.12
N LYS A 3 4.98 -22.05 11.30
CA LYS A 3 4.11 -21.10 12.00
C LYS A 3 3.35 -20.29 10.96
N THR A 4 2.02 -20.26 11.08
CA THR A 4 1.13 -19.45 10.25
C THR A 4 0.73 -18.21 11.04
N TYR A 5 0.75 -17.06 10.38
CA TYR A 5 0.36 -15.78 10.97
C TYR A 5 -0.71 -15.13 10.11
N THR A 6 -1.68 -14.50 10.77
CA THR A 6 -2.72 -13.69 10.11
C THR A 6 -2.39 -12.22 10.29
N ILE A 7 -2.46 -11.45 9.21
CA ILE A 7 -2.18 -10.01 9.21
C ILE A 7 -3.37 -9.28 8.59
N SER A 8 -3.82 -8.22 9.25
CA SER A 8 -4.91 -7.37 8.78
C SER A 8 -4.36 -6.07 8.21
N PHE A 9 -4.87 -5.67 7.04
CA PHE A 9 -4.51 -4.41 6.39
C PHE A 9 -5.71 -3.48 6.32
N ASN A 10 -5.45 -2.17 6.24
CA ASN A 10 -6.48 -1.26 5.78
C ASN A 10 -6.80 -1.50 4.29
N GLN A 11 -7.97 -1.06 3.84
CA GLN A 11 -8.47 -1.33 2.49
C GLN A 11 -7.54 -0.81 1.38
N SER A 12 -6.88 0.33 1.59
CA SER A 12 -5.99 0.94 0.59
C SER A 12 -4.73 0.08 0.35
N LEU A 13 -4.15 -0.45 1.43
CA LEU A 13 -3.00 -1.33 1.38
C LEU A 13 -3.36 -2.69 0.77
N ALA A 14 -4.52 -3.25 1.14
CA ALA A 14 -5.02 -4.49 0.55
C ALA A 14 -5.19 -4.36 -0.98
N GLN A 15 -5.77 -3.26 -1.46
CA GLN A 15 -5.90 -3.00 -2.91
C GLN A 15 -4.55 -2.89 -3.62
N SER A 16 -3.56 -2.27 -2.97
CA SER A 16 -2.21 -2.14 -3.54
C SER A 16 -1.53 -3.51 -3.64
N LEU A 17 -1.65 -4.33 -2.58
CA LEU A 17 -1.15 -5.70 -2.56
C LEU A 17 -1.77 -6.55 -3.68
N GLU A 18 -3.10 -6.55 -3.80
CA GLU A 18 -3.79 -7.32 -4.85
C GLU A 18 -3.34 -6.91 -6.26
N LYS A 19 -3.12 -5.62 -6.49
CA LYS A 19 -2.63 -5.12 -7.77
C LYS A 19 -1.23 -5.63 -8.08
N ASP A 20 -0.35 -5.71 -7.09
CA ASP A 20 1.00 -6.24 -7.26
C ASP A 20 1.01 -7.75 -7.44
N MET A 21 0.15 -8.48 -6.71
CA MET A 21 -0.07 -9.92 -6.93
C MET A 21 -0.54 -10.22 -8.35
N LYS A 22 -1.46 -9.40 -8.90
CA LYS A 22 -1.96 -9.53 -10.29
C LYS A 22 -0.89 -9.30 -11.37
N ARG A 23 0.27 -8.72 -11.03
CA ARG A 23 1.40 -8.59 -11.96
C ARG A 23 2.18 -9.91 -12.13
N GLY A 24 1.78 -10.98 -11.44
CA GLY A 24 2.28 -12.33 -11.65
C GLY A 24 3.72 -12.55 -11.18
N ARG A 25 4.24 -11.69 -10.30
CA ARG A 25 5.60 -11.81 -9.76
C ARG A 25 5.72 -12.83 -8.62
N PHE A 26 4.61 -13.22 -8.01
CA PHE A 26 4.55 -14.08 -6.83
C PHE A 26 3.37 -15.04 -6.96
N GLU A 27 3.56 -16.30 -6.57
CA GLU A 27 2.56 -17.36 -6.62
C GLU A 27 1.47 -17.17 -5.57
N ASN A 28 1.82 -16.61 -4.40
CA ASN A 28 0.90 -16.35 -3.30
C ASN A 28 1.35 -15.17 -2.43
N THR A 29 0.44 -14.69 -1.58
CA THR A 29 0.68 -13.55 -0.68
C THR A 29 1.78 -13.83 0.35
N SER A 30 1.95 -15.08 0.78
CA SER A 30 3.01 -15.43 1.74
C SER A 30 4.40 -15.32 1.12
N GLU A 31 4.55 -15.68 -0.16
CA GLU A 31 5.78 -15.52 -0.91
C GLU A 31 6.15 -14.04 -1.07
N PHE A 32 5.17 -13.19 -1.38
CA PHE A 32 5.35 -11.74 -1.41
C PHE A 32 5.88 -11.18 -0.08
N PHE A 33 5.27 -11.56 1.05
CA PHE A 33 5.74 -11.07 2.35
C PHE A 33 7.11 -11.62 2.74
N ARG A 34 7.44 -12.87 2.37
CA ARG A 34 8.79 -13.40 2.54
C ARG A 34 9.81 -12.62 1.74
N HIS A 35 9.47 -12.23 0.52
CA HIS A 35 10.33 -11.39 -0.31
C HIS A 35 10.58 -10.02 0.33
N ILE A 36 9.54 -9.33 0.80
CA ILE A 36 9.68 -8.05 1.53
C ILE A 36 10.53 -8.22 2.79
N TYR A 37 10.24 -9.25 3.58
CA TYR A 37 10.95 -9.51 4.82
C TYR A 37 12.44 -9.72 4.54
N ARG A 38 12.78 -10.56 3.56
CA ARG A 38 14.18 -10.77 3.14
C ARG A 38 14.85 -9.46 2.70
N HIS A 39 14.17 -8.67 1.87
CA HIS A 39 14.70 -7.39 1.38
C HIS A 39 15.01 -6.41 2.53
N TYR A 40 14.18 -6.40 3.58
CA TYR A 40 14.40 -5.59 4.78
C TYR A 40 15.71 -5.95 5.52
N PHE A 41 16.08 -7.23 5.58
CA PHE A 41 17.34 -7.65 6.22
C PHE A 41 18.55 -7.47 5.31
N GLU A 42 18.38 -7.64 4.00
CA GLU A 42 19.46 -7.49 3.02
C GLU A 42 19.82 -6.01 2.79
N HIS A 43 18.86 -5.11 2.97
CA HIS A 43 19.04 -3.67 2.81
C HIS A 43 18.61 -2.94 4.10
N PRO A 44 19.46 -2.95 5.15
CA PRO A 44 19.17 -2.30 6.42
C PRO A 44 19.20 -0.77 6.34
N GLU A 45 19.33 -0.20 5.13
CA GLU A 45 19.26 1.24 4.89
C GLU A 45 17.98 1.80 5.52
N PRO A 46 18.08 2.90 6.28
CA PRO A 46 16.91 3.50 6.90
C PRO A 46 15.93 3.95 5.82
N PHE A 47 14.69 3.46 5.87
CA PHE A 47 13.61 4.01 5.07
C PHE A 47 13.34 5.44 5.53
N ILE A 48 13.87 6.43 4.82
CA ILE A 48 13.56 7.82 5.08
C ILE A 48 12.19 8.13 4.46
N ILE A 49 11.14 8.05 5.28
CA ILE A 49 9.78 8.43 4.89
C ILE A 49 9.66 9.94 5.09
N GLU A 50 10.12 10.71 4.11
CA GLU A 50 9.96 12.16 4.13
C GLU A 50 8.59 12.57 3.57
N ARG A 51 8.06 13.68 4.09
CA ARG A 51 6.85 14.28 3.54
C ARG A 51 7.18 14.86 2.17
N LEU A 52 6.55 14.33 1.12
CA LEU A 52 6.65 14.92 -0.22
C LEU A 52 6.28 16.41 -0.16
N THR A 53 7.23 17.24 -0.53
CA THR A 53 7.12 18.69 -0.69
C THR A 53 6.71 19.01 -2.13
N PRO A 54 6.07 20.17 -2.39
CA PRO A 54 5.68 20.56 -3.75
C PRO A 54 6.82 20.64 -4.78
N ASN A 55 8.07 20.66 -4.33
CA ASN A 55 9.25 20.68 -5.18
C ASN A 55 9.76 19.29 -5.56
N ASP A 56 9.27 18.23 -4.90
CA ASP A 56 9.68 16.86 -5.21
C ASP A 56 9.03 16.41 -6.52
N SER A 57 9.85 15.77 -7.37
CA SER A 57 9.40 15.22 -8.66
C SER A 57 8.21 14.25 -8.49
N ASP A 58 8.17 13.52 -7.38
CA ASP A 58 7.12 12.55 -7.05
C ASP A 58 5.88 13.18 -6.37
N TYR A 59 5.93 14.44 -5.94
CA TYR A 59 4.78 15.12 -5.31
C TYR A 59 3.58 15.24 -6.25
N TYR A 60 3.81 15.66 -7.50
CA TYR A 60 2.74 15.78 -8.48
C TYR A 60 2.22 14.41 -8.96
N ARG A 61 3.08 13.37 -8.87
CA ARG A 61 2.71 11.99 -9.20
C ARG A 61 1.70 11.44 -8.20
N SER A 62 1.90 11.70 -6.90
CA SER A 62 0.94 11.33 -5.85
C SER A 62 -0.37 12.12 -5.94
N LYS A 63 -0.33 13.43 -6.24
CA LYS A 63 -1.54 14.26 -6.46
C LYS A 63 -2.40 13.78 -7.63
N LYS A 64 -1.80 13.30 -8.74
CA LYS A 64 -2.55 12.75 -9.88
C LYS A 64 -3.29 11.46 -9.54
N ILE A 65 -2.75 10.65 -8.61
CA ILE A 65 -3.41 9.43 -8.12
C ILE A 65 -4.58 9.79 -7.20
N SER A 66 -4.40 10.79 -6.32
CA SER A 66 -5.47 11.30 -5.43
C SER A 66 -6.67 11.85 -6.21
N LYS A 67 -6.46 12.62 -7.28
CA LYS A 67 -7.57 13.21 -8.08
C LYS A 67 -8.40 12.19 -8.87
N LYS A 68 -7.91 10.94 -9.06
CA LYS A 68 -8.64 9.88 -9.77
C LYS A 68 -9.60 9.08 -8.87
N LYS A 69 -9.42 9.12 -7.54
CA LYS A 69 -10.42 8.59 -6.61
C LYS A 69 -11.26 9.78 -6.15
N LYS A 70 -12.49 9.92 -6.66
CA LYS A 70 -13.52 10.73 -5.99
C LYS A 70 -13.73 10.09 -4.62
N TYR A 71 -12.98 10.53 -3.63
CA TYR A 71 -13.30 10.25 -2.24
C TYR A 71 -14.57 11.04 -1.94
N THR A 72 -15.67 10.35 -1.71
CA THR A 72 -16.77 10.94 -0.95
C THR A 72 -16.22 11.21 0.45
N PRO A 73 -16.28 12.46 0.95
CA PRO A 73 -16.01 12.75 2.34
C PRO A 73 -16.84 11.82 3.23
N LEU A 74 -16.25 11.30 4.30
CA LEU A 74 -16.92 10.35 5.21
C LEU A 74 -18.28 10.89 5.70
N ASP A 75 -18.38 12.20 5.89
CA ASP A 75 -19.61 12.90 6.27
C ASP A 75 -20.73 12.81 5.21
N GLN A 76 -20.38 12.71 3.92
CA GLN A 76 -21.37 12.50 2.85
C GLN A 76 -21.82 11.03 2.77
N PHE A 77 -20.94 10.07 3.07
CA PHE A 77 -21.29 8.65 3.06
C PHE A 77 -22.24 8.28 4.20
N LEU A 78 -22.02 8.84 5.40
CA LEU A 78 -22.86 8.59 6.56
C LEU A 78 -24.29 9.16 6.38
N ASN A 79 -24.43 10.27 5.67
CA ASN A 79 -25.75 10.87 5.38
C ASN A 79 -26.56 10.10 4.32
N THR A 80 -25.95 9.15 3.60
CA THR A 80 -26.65 8.32 2.59
C THR A 80 -27.06 6.94 3.12
N LEU A 81 -26.73 6.62 4.38
CA LEU A 81 -27.06 5.36 5.04
C LEU A 81 -28.28 5.45 5.97
N ASN A 82 -28.98 6.60 5.99
CA ASN A 82 -30.25 6.81 6.67
C ASN A 82 -31.41 6.89 5.67
#